data_AF-A0A067F695-F1
#
_entry.id   AF-A0A067F695-F1
#
_cell.length_a   1.000
_cell.length_b   1.000
_cell.length_c   1.000
_cell.angle_alpha   90.00
_cell.angle_beta   90.00
_cell.angle_gamma   90.00
#
_symmetry.space_group_name_H-M   'P 1'
#
loop_
_entity.id
_entity.type
_entity.pdbx_description
1 polymer ?
#
loop_
_entity_poly.entity_id
_entity_poly.type
_entity_poly.pdbx_seq_one_letter_code
_entity_poly.pdbx_strand_id
1 'polypeptide(L)'
;MQAHYEEVQRIADATTLPHAMHYLSIRIAEELDLSPLTDKLLRGKEQPYTLSSSEKLELWDRLKILSFTKLVVALWAVTMVSLYIRVQVNILGRHLYIDTARGLGSSDLPEDADLIDRDDQQKFLASVDYLANYGMQAMISNVQAAADEALKGKQLRDIFNTVVLHETFMQILEVFMSMGSPHQWVDFLMPQDIRFYKLVTASGHDETTLSGATKFDELMVETRAVLSSAEYTSVVDMSFKAAVDALIDEMRVQSGGSLISGMPLAKLVPRVVQMSPSLLAEPSNNRIIQVIRTIPEVELFFTLLYANMSDS
;
A
#
# COMPACT_ATOMS: atom_id res chain seq x y z
N MET A 1 -13.46 -3.77 26.39
CA MET A 1 -12.24 -3.67 25.58
C MET A 1 -12.27 -4.64 24.40
N GLN A 2 -12.19 -5.97 24.61
CA GLN A 2 -12.17 -6.97 23.52
C GLN A 2 -13.32 -6.82 22.50
N ALA A 3 -14.57 -6.72 22.95
CA ALA A 3 -15.72 -6.55 22.05
C ALA A 3 -15.68 -5.25 21.23
N HIS A 4 -15.08 -4.18 21.76
CA HIS A 4 -14.92 -2.93 21.03
C HIS A 4 -13.82 -3.04 19.98
N TYR A 5 -12.71 -3.70 20.31
CA TYR A 5 -11.64 -4.02 19.37
C TYR A 5 -12.17 -4.84 18.18
N GLU A 6 -12.93 -5.91 18.44
CA GLU A 6 -13.52 -6.76 17.40
C GLU A 6 -14.48 -5.97 16.48
N GLU A 7 -15.29 -5.08 17.04
CA GLU A 7 -16.21 -4.24 16.27
C GLU A 7 -15.46 -3.24 15.39
N VAL A 8 -14.40 -2.61 15.91
CA VAL A 8 -13.54 -1.69 15.15
C VAL A 8 -12.89 -2.41 13.96
N GLN A 9 -12.36 -3.62 14.17
CA GLN A 9 -11.79 -4.43 13.08
C GLN A 9 -12.85 -4.78 12.03
N ARG A 10 -14.06 -5.15 12.47
CA ARG A 10 -15.18 -5.49 11.57
C ARG A 10 -15.59 -4.30 10.70
N ILE A 11 -15.67 -3.10 11.26
CA ILE A 11 -16.00 -1.87 10.51
C ILE A 11 -14.91 -1.60 9.47
N ALA A 12 -13.64 -1.61 9.87
CA ALA A 12 -12.50 -1.37 8.98
C ALA A 12 -12.51 -2.29 7.75
N ASP A 13 -12.79 -3.57 7.98
CA ASP A 13 -12.83 -4.60 6.95
C ASP A 13 -14.06 -4.49 6.03
N ALA A 14 -15.19 -3.99 6.54
CA ALA A 14 -16.45 -3.91 5.80
C ALA A 14 -16.65 -2.59 5.04
N THR A 15 -16.02 -1.50 5.47
CA THR A 15 -16.27 -0.16 4.91
C THR A 15 -15.00 0.52 4.40
N THR A 16 -14.04 0.80 5.28
CA THR A 16 -12.87 1.63 4.96
C THR A 16 -11.94 0.96 3.96
N LEU A 17 -11.61 -0.32 4.19
CA LEU A 17 -10.70 -1.07 3.33
C LEU A 17 -11.26 -1.31 1.91
N PRO A 18 -12.52 -1.74 1.71
CA PRO A 18 -13.11 -1.83 0.38
C PRO A 18 -13.11 -0.50 -0.39
N HIS A 19 -13.43 0.61 0.29
CA HIS A 19 -13.43 1.93 -0.33
C HIS A 19 -12.03 2.34 -0.82
N ALA A 20 -11.03 2.30 0.07
CA ALA A 20 -9.66 2.67 -0.27
C ALA A 20 -9.08 1.78 -1.38
N MET A 21 -9.34 0.47 -1.33
CA MET A 21 -8.89 -0.49 -2.33
C MET A 21 -9.50 -0.24 -3.72
N HIS A 22 -10.80 0.07 -3.77
CA HIS A 22 -11.45 0.42 -5.03
C HIS A 22 -10.80 1.65 -5.66
N TYR A 23 -10.59 2.70 -4.86
CA TYR A 23 -9.98 3.94 -5.34
C TYR A 23 -8.53 3.73 -5.80
N LEU A 24 -7.72 2.98 -5.04
CA LEU A 24 -6.36 2.60 -5.43
C LEU A 24 -6.31 1.82 -6.74
N SER A 25 -7.22 0.86 -6.93
CA SER A 25 -7.28 0.04 -8.13
C SER A 25 -7.48 0.87 -9.39
N ILE A 26 -8.41 1.85 -9.34
CA ILE A 26 -8.65 2.80 -10.44
C ILE A 26 -7.39 3.60 -10.72
N ARG A 27 -6.81 4.22 -9.69
CA ARG A 27 -5.64 5.09 -9.86
C ARG A 27 -4.42 4.33 -10.39
N ILE A 28 -4.14 3.13 -9.90
CA ILE A 28 -3.04 2.29 -10.43
C ILE A 28 -3.30 1.88 -11.89
N ALA A 29 -4.54 1.60 -12.25
CA ALA A 29 -4.90 1.27 -13.64
C ALA A 29 -4.67 2.44 -14.60
N GLU A 30 -4.99 3.67 -14.16
CA GLU A 30 -4.79 4.91 -14.93
C GLU A 30 -3.31 5.27 -15.08
N GLU A 31 -2.56 5.27 -13.97
CA GLU A 31 -1.17 5.74 -13.95
C GLU A 31 -0.18 4.74 -14.57
N LEU A 32 -0.53 3.44 -14.56
CA LEU A 32 0.30 2.36 -15.10
C LEU A 32 -0.44 1.60 -16.21
N ASP A 33 -1.02 2.33 -17.17
CA ASP A 33 -1.58 1.73 -18.38
C ASP A 33 -0.47 1.27 -19.34
N LEU A 34 -0.39 -0.05 -19.52
CA LEU A 34 0.58 -0.70 -20.40
C LEU A 34 0.00 -1.01 -21.79
N SER A 35 -1.29 -0.73 -22.02
CA SER A 35 -1.98 -0.98 -23.28
C SER A 35 -1.31 -0.25 -24.46
N PRO A 36 -0.91 1.04 -24.36
CA PRO A 36 -0.28 1.75 -25.47
C PRO A 36 1.03 1.10 -25.93
N LEU A 37 1.83 0.60 -24.99
CA LEU A 37 3.09 -0.10 -25.28
C LEU A 37 2.83 -1.48 -25.88
N THR A 38 1.87 -2.22 -25.32
CA THR A 38 1.49 -3.55 -25.81
C THR A 38 0.92 -3.48 -27.22
N ASP A 39 0.05 -2.51 -27.50
CA ASP A 39 -0.53 -2.27 -28.82
C ASP A 39 0.53 -1.89 -29.85
N LYS A 40 1.52 -1.08 -29.46
CA LYS A 40 2.64 -0.72 -30.33
C LYS A 40 3.47 -1.96 -30.70
N LEU A 41 3.74 -2.84 -29.73
CA LEU A 41 4.44 -4.11 -29.97
C LEU A 41 3.62 -5.09 -30.84
N LEU A 42 2.30 -5.15 -30.64
CA LEU A 42 1.39 -5.97 -31.47
C LEU A 42 1.37 -5.49 -32.92
N ARG A 43 1.21 -4.19 -33.15
CA ARG A 43 1.27 -3.60 -34.51
C ARG A 43 2.59 -3.89 -35.21
N GLY A 44 3.72 -3.79 -34.48
CA GLY A 44 5.04 -4.13 -35.03
C GLY A 44 5.22 -5.62 -35.36
N LYS A 45 4.45 -6.52 -34.73
CA LYS A 45 4.42 -7.94 -35.08
C LYS A 45 3.61 -8.20 -36.34
N GLU A 46 2.48 -7.49 -36.49
CA GLU A 46 1.59 -7.61 -37.65
C GLU A 46 2.16 -6.91 -38.91
N GLN A 47 2.91 -5.83 -38.72
CA GLN A 47 3.49 -5.02 -39.79
C GLN A 47 5.01 -4.84 -39.54
N PRO A 48 5.86 -5.79 -40.00
CA PRO A 48 7.28 -5.84 -39.65
C PRO A 48 8.12 -4.62 -40.05
N TYR A 49 7.62 -3.80 -40.98
CA TYR A 49 8.30 -2.59 -41.47
C TYR A 49 8.03 -1.35 -40.60
N THR A 50 7.13 -1.44 -39.62
CA THR A 50 6.73 -0.30 -38.77
C THR A 50 7.65 -0.06 -37.58
N LEU A 51 8.42 -1.08 -37.17
CA LEU A 51 9.40 -0.99 -36.09
C LEU A 51 10.71 -1.65 -36.52
N SER A 52 11.81 -0.92 -36.36
CA SER A 52 13.15 -1.51 -36.46
C SER A 52 13.39 -2.52 -35.34
N SER A 53 14.40 -3.38 -35.52
CA SER A 53 14.78 -4.36 -34.49
C SER A 53 15.25 -3.69 -33.18
N SER A 54 15.91 -2.52 -33.26
CA SER A 54 16.34 -1.74 -32.09
C SER A 54 15.13 -1.22 -31.31
N GLU A 55 14.20 -0.56 -31.99
CA GLU A 55 12.99 -0.02 -31.37
C GLU A 55 12.13 -1.12 -30.74
N LYS A 56 12.05 -2.29 -31.39
CA LYS A 56 11.35 -3.44 -30.82
C LYS A 56 11.99 -3.92 -29.52
N LEU A 57 13.32 -3.99 -29.47
CA LEU A 57 14.04 -4.41 -28.27
C LEU A 57 13.85 -3.40 -27.13
N GLU A 58 13.95 -2.11 -27.42
CA GLU A 58 13.72 -1.02 -26.46
C GLU A 58 12.28 -1.05 -25.89
N LEU A 59 11.28 -1.28 -26.74
CA LEU A 59 9.89 -1.39 -26.29
C LEU A 59 9.67 -2.61 -25.38
N TRP A 60 10.29 -3.75 -25.69
CA TRP A 60 10.23 -4.92 -24.82
C TRP A 60 10.96 -4.70 -23.50
N ASP A 61 12.08 -4.01 -23.52
CA ASP A 61 12.84 -3.69 -22.30
C ASP A 61 12.05 -2.74 -21.40
N ARG A 62 11.44 -1.71 -21.99
CA ARG A 62 10.53 -0.81 -21.28
C ARG A 62 9.30 -1.55 -20.73
N LEU A 63 8.68 -2.44 -21.52
CA LEU A 63 7.56 -3.25 -21.06
C LEU A 63 7.96 -4.16 -19.91
N LYS A 64 9.16 -4.76 -19.96
CA LYS A 64 9.73 -5.59 -18.88
C LYS A 64 9.79 -4.79 -17.57
N ILE A 65 10.41 -3.60 -17.58
CA ILE A 65 10.51 -2.77 -16.38
C ILE A 65 9.11 -2.39 -15.85
N LEU A 66 8.27 -1.80 -16.70
CA LEU A 66 6.96 -1.30 -16.28
C LEU A 66 5.99 -2.41 -15.82
N SER A 67 6.12 -3.63 -16.34
CA SER A 67 5.31 -4.77 -15.89
C SER A 67 5.63 -5.13 -14.44
N PHE A 68 6.92 -5.20 -14.10
CA PHE A 68 7.35 -5.43 -12.72
C PHE A 68 7.02 -4.24 -11.82
N THR A 69 7.21 -3.01 -12.29
CA THR A 69 6.79 -1.79 -11.58
C THR A 69 5.31 -1.86 -11.21
N LYS A 70 4.43 -2.14 -12.17
CA LYS A 70 2.98 -2.21 -11.94
C LYS A 70 2.60 -3.24 -10.89
N LEU A 71 3.19 -4.43 -10.96
CA LEU A 71 2.86 -5.48 -10.02
C LEU A 71 3.40 -5.21 -8.61
N VAL A 72 4.61 -4.65 -8.50
CA VAL A 72 5.18 -4.27 -7.19
C VAL A 72 4.44 -3.07 -6.59
N VAL A 73 4.06 -2.08 -7.39
CA VAL A 73 3.21 -0.96 -6.95
C VAL A 73 1.89 -1.49 -6.39
N ALA A 74 1.23 -2.41 -7.10
CA ALA A 74 -0.01 -3.02 -6.61
C ALA A 74 0.21 -3.79 -5.30
N LEU A 75 1.23 -4.66 -5.24
CA LEU A 75 1.54 -5.44 -4.05
C LEU A 75 1.85 -4.55 -2.84
N TRP A 76 2.68 -3.51 -3.04
CA TRP A 76 3.06 -2.58 -1.98
C TRP A 76 1.86 -1.77 -1.51
N ALA A 77 1.09 -1.16 -2.44
CA ALA A 77 -0.03 -0.30 -2.09
C ALA A 77 -1.12 -1.07 -1.33
N VAL A 78 -1.47 -2.28 -1.80
CA VAL A 78 -2.48 -3.14 -1.14
C VAL A 78 -2.04 -3.53 0.27
N THR A 79 -0.78 -3.96 0.41
CA THR A 79 -0.21 -4.34 1.70
C THR A 79 -0.19 -3.15 2.67
N MET A 80 0.39 -2.03 2.24
CA MET A 80 0.58 -0.86 3.08
C MET A 80 -0.72 -0.17 3.45
N VAL A 81 -1.67 -0.05 2.52
CA VAL A 81 -2.98 0.54 2.85
C VAL A 81 -3.79 -0.37 3.76
N SER A 82 -3.71 -1.70 3.60
CA SER A 82 -4.34 -2.63 4.53
C SER A 82 -3.78 -2.48 5.96
N LEU A 83 -2.46 -2.39 6.10
CA LEU A 83 -1.82 -2.19 7.40
C LEU A 83 -2.07 -0.78 7.96
N TYR A 84 -2.06 0.26 7.12
CA TYR A 84 -2.29 1.65 7.51
C TYR A 84 -3.70 1.86 8.06
N ILE A 85 -4.72 1.34 7.38
CA ILE A 85 -6.11 1.40 7.88
C ILE A 85 -6.20 0.72 9.25
N ARG A 86 -5.54 -0.42 9.44
CA ARG A 86 -5.49 -1.10 10.75
C ARG A 86 -4.82 -0.25 11.82
N VAL A 87 -3.74 0.47 11.50
CA VAL A 87 -3.13 1.43 12.43
C VAL A 87 -4.15 2.51 12.79
N GLN A 88 -4.78 3.15 11.79
CA GLN A 88 -5.75 4.21 12.01
C GLN A 88 -6.92 3.76 12.88
N VAL A 89 -7.58 2.66 12.55
CA VAL A 89 -8.77 2.24 13.27
C VAL A 89 -8.43 1.79 14.70
N ASN A 90 -7.25 1.22 14.94
CA ASN A 90 -6.83 0.84 16.28
C ASN A 90 -6.48 2.04 17.15
N ILE A 91 -5.76 3.02 16.60
CA ILE A 91 -5.49 4.29 17.29
C ILE A 91 -6.81 4.98 17.61
N LEU A 92 -7.64 5.24 16.59
CA LEU A 92 -8.90 5.95 16.77
C LEU A 92 -9.85 5.19 17.73
N GLY A 93 -10.00 3.89 17.54
CA GLY A 93 -10.86 3.05 18.38
C GLY A 93 -10.40 3.06 19.83
N ARG A 94 -9.10 3.09 20.09
CA ARG A 94 -8.56 3.20 21.46
C ARG A 94 -8.91 4.55 22.08
N HIS A 95 -8.70 5.66 21.37
CA HIS A 95 -9.08 6.99 21.85
C HIS A 95 -10.59 7.09 22.14
N LEU A 96 -11.45 6.62 21.23
CA LEU A 96 -12.90 6.60 21.44
C LEU A 96 -13.34 5.73 22.62
N TYR A 97 -12.64 4.61 22.86
CA TYR A 97 -12.89 3.76 24.01
C TYR A 97 -12.56 4.47 25.33
N ILE A 98 -11.43 5.18 25.39
CA ILE A 98 -11.01 5.98 26.54
C ILE A 98 -12.00 7.13 26.79
N ASP A 99 -12.39 7.85 25.74
CA ASP A 99 -13.38 8.94 25.80
C ASP A 99 -14.72 8.47 26.38
N THR A 100 -15.21 7.31 25.90
CA THR A 100 -16.45 6.70 26.40
C THR A 100 -16.31 6.26 27.87
N ALA A 101 -15.16 5.68 28.25
CA ALA A 101 -14.91 5.25 29.62
C ALA A 101 -14.82 6.44 30.60
N ARG A 102 -14.22 7.55 30.16
CA ARG A 102 -14.17 8.82 30.91
C ARG A 102 -15.58 9.39 31.11
N GLY A 103 -16.39 9.47 30.05
CA GLY A 103 -17.77 9.99 30.14
C GLY A 103 -18.75 9.15 30.96
N LEU A 104 -18.51 7.85 31.11
CA LEU A 104 -19.28 6.98 32.01
C LEU A 104 -18.84 7.09 33.48
N GLY A 105 -17.61 7.55 33.75
CA GLY A 105 -17.01 7.63 35.09
C GLY A 105 -17.20 8.96 35.82
N SER A 106 -17.56 10.04 35.12
CA SER A 106 -17.72 11.38 35.69
C SER A 106 -19.08 11.97 35.34
N SER A 107 -19.93 12.18 36.34
CA SER A 107 -21.21 12.92 36.22
C SER A 107 -21.03 14.42 35.98
N ASP A 108 -19.80 14.93 36.13
CA ASP A 108 -19.40 16.33 35.96
C ASP A 108 -18.24 16.43 34.94
N LEU A 109 -18.46 16.00 33.69
CA LEU A 109 -17.53 16.37 32.63
C LEU A 109 -17.62 17.89 32.41
N PRO A 110 -16.51 18.64 32.44
CA PRO A 110 -16.50 20.04 31.99
C PRO A 110 -17.01 20.12 30.55
N GLU A 111 -17.71 21.20 30.19
CA GLU A 111 -18.11 21.47 28.79
C GLU A 111 -16.89 21.51 27.83
N ASP A 112 -15.67 21.66 28.36
CA ASP A 112 -14.37 21.61 27.66
C ASP A 112 -13.70 20.22 27.68
N ALA A 113 -14.46 19.12 27.77
CA ALA A 113 -13.86 17.79 27.62
C ALA A 113 -13.21 17.67 26.22
N ASP A 114 -11.90 17.45 26.21
CA ASP A 114 -11.04 17.38 25.02
C ASP A 114 -11.23 16.08 24.24
N LEU A 115 -12.48 15.85 23.79
CA LEU A 115 -12.95 14.66 23.08
C LEU A 115 -12.69 14.79 21.58
N ILE A 116 -12.53 13.66 20.89
CA ILE A 116 -12.41 13.66 19.42
C ILE A 116 -13.78 13.89 18.79
N ASP A 117 -13.96 15.06 18.18
CA ASP A 117 -15.19 15.38 17.45
C ASP A 117 -15.36 14.55 16.15
N ARG A 118 -16.56 14.56 15.58
CA ARG A 118 -16.89 13.77 14.38
C ARG A 118 -16.13 14.23 13.13
N ASP A 119 -15.80 15.50 13.03
CA ASP A 119 -15.09 16.07 11.88
C ASP A 119 -13.63 15.58 11.87
N ASP A 120 -12.97 15.62 13.03
CA ASP A 120 -11.62 15.09 13.22
C ASP A 120 -11.55 13.56 13.03
N GLN A 121 -12.57 12.81 13.49
CA GLN A 121 -12.71 11.38 13.20
C GLN A 121 -12.75 11.11 11.69
N GLN A 122 -13.59 11.87 10.96
CA GLN A 122 -13.78 11.69 9.52
C GLN A 122 -12.53 12.08 8.74
N LYS A 123 -11.89 13.21 9.06
CA LYS A 123 -10.62 13.65 8.44
C LYS A 123 -9.52 12.62 8.66
N PHE A 124 -9.43 12.06 9.86
CA PHE A 124 -8.43 11.06 10.18
C PHE A 124 -8.62 9.80 9.33
N LEU A 125 -9.82 9.23 9.29
CA LEU A 125 -10.11 8.05 8.47
C LEU A 125 -9.93 8.31 6.96
N ALA A 126 -10.32 9.50 6.48
CA ALA A 126 -10.14 9.90 5.08
C ALA A 126 -8.66 10.07 4.66
N SER A 127 -7.74 10.22 5.61
CA SER A 127 -6.31 10.37 5.28
C SER A 127 -5.69 9.15 4.59
N VAL A 128 -6.36 7.99 4.59
CA VAL A 128 -5.95 6.83 3.78
C VAL A 128 -5.89 7.14 2.29
N ASP A 129 -6.71 8.09 1.82
CA ASP A 129 -6.74 8.48 0.42
C ASP A 129 -5.52 9.34 0.03
N TYR A 130 -4.65 9.71 0.98
CA TYR A 130 -3.44 10.49 0.72
C TYR A 130 -2.52 9.79 -0.29
N LEU A 131 -2.37 8.46 -0.20
CA LEU A 131 -1.56 7.69 -1.15
C LEU A 131 -2.07 7.88 -2.57
N ALA A 132 -3.37 7.68 -2.78
CA ALA A 132 -3.99 7.77 -4.10
C ALA A 132 -3.97 9.20 -4.65
N ASN A 133 -4.12 10.21 -3.79
CA ASN A 133 -4.20 11.61 -4.20
C ASN A 133 -2.85 12.28 -4.41
N TYR A 134 -1.86 11.98 -3.58
CA TYR A 134 -0.60 12.75 -3.50
C TYR A 134 0.64 11.86 -3.58
N GLY A 135 0.64 10.71 -2.90
CA GLY A 135 1.81 9.83 -2.81
C GLY A 135 2.11 9.03 -4.07
N MET A 136 1.11 8.76 -4.90
CA MET A 136 1.16 7.75 -5.96
C MET A 136 2.25 8.01 -7.01
N GLN A 137 2.36 9.24 -7.52
CA GLN A 137 3.32 9.55 -8.59
C GLN A 137 4.77 9.35 -8.15
N ALA A 138 5.11 9.89 -6.98
CA ALA A 138 6.44 9.75 -6.41
C ALA A 138 6.75 8.28 -6.08
N MET A 139 5.78 7.56 -5.53
CA MET A 139 5.90 6.11 -5.27
C MET A 139 6.17 5.34 -6.56
N ILE A 140 5.38 5.56 -7.62
CA ILE A 140 5.55 4.86 -8.91
C ILE A 140 6.95 5.13 -9.48
N SER A 141 7.40 6.40 -9.44
CA SER A 141 8.73 6.77 -9.94
C SER A 141 9.85 6.04 -9.18
N ASN A 142 9.76 5.97 -7.85
CA ASN A 142 10.74 5.28 -7.01
C ASN A 142 10.72 3.76 -7.22
N VAL A 143 9.53 3.14 -7.28
CA VAL A 143 9.42 1.69 -7.56
C VAL A 143 9.94 1.39 -8.98
N GLN A 144 9.73 2.26 -9.96
CA GLN A 144 10.29 2.08 -11.30
C GLN A 144 11.81 2.13 -11.29
N ALA A 145 12.42 3.05 -10.55
CA ALA A 145 13.87 3.10 -10.39
C ALA A 145 14.42 1.84 -9.71
N ALA A 146 13.73 1.34 -8.68
CA ALA A 146 14.09 0.08 -8.02
C ALA A 146 13.94 -1.13 -8.96
N ALA A 147 12.89 -1.16 -9.77
CA ALA A 147 12.68 -2.19 -10.79
C ALA A 147 13.75 -2.17 -11.86
N ASP A 148 14.17 -0.98 -12.31
CA ASP A 148 15.26 -0.81 -13.27
C ASP A 148 16.58 -1.36 -12.73
N GLU A 149 16.94 -1.02 -11.48
CA GLU A 149 18.17 -1.52 -10.86
C GLU A 149 18.12 -3.04 -10.61
N ALA A 150 17.01 -3.57 -10.09
CA ALA A 150 16.89 -5.01 -9.82
C ALA A 150 16.87 -5.86 -11.11
N LEU A 151 16.34 -5.32 -12.22
CA LEU A 151 16.28 -6.01 -13.52
C LEU A 151 17.47 -5.69 -14.44
N LYS A 152 18.42 -4.89 -13.97
CA LYS A 152 19.61 -4.51 -14.70
C LYS A 152 20.42 -5.72 -15.12
N GLY A 153 20.80 -5.75 -16.40
CA GLY A 153 21.52 -6.88 -16.99
C GLY A 153 20.66 -8.13 -17.27
N LYS A 154 19.40 -8.19 -16.78
CA LYS A 154 18.48 -9.31 -17.08
C LYS A 154 17.88 -9.14 -18.47
N GLN A 155 18.14 -10.13 -19.33
CA GLN A 155 17.71 -10.16 -20.72
C GLN A 155 16.41 -10.95 -20.88
N LEU A 156 15.66 -10.62 -21.93
CA LEU A 156 14.38 -11.28 -22.28
C LEU A 156 14.49 -12.80 -22.49
N ARG A 157 15.69 -13.31 -22.78
CA ARG A 157 15.97 -14.74 -22.98
C ARG A 157 16.29 -15.49 -21.68
N ASP A 158 16.57 -14.76 -20.60
CA ASP A 158 17.01 -15.37 -19.34
C ASP A 158 15.86 -16.17 -18.73
N ILE A 159 16.22 -17.29 -18.11
CA ILE A 159 15.25 -18.22 -17.53
C ILE A 159 14.93 -17.82 -16.10
N PHE A 160 13.65 -17.61 -15.82
CA PHE A 160 13.11 -17.31 -14.51
C PHE A 160 12.30 -18.50 -14.02
N ASN A 161 12.66 -19.01 -12.84
CA ASN A 161 11.85 -19.95 -12.07
C ASN A 161 11.23 -19.25 -10.85
N THR A 162 10.50 -19.98 -10.01
CA THR A 162 9.86 -19.41 -8.81
C THR A 162 10.85 -18.74 -7.86
N VAL A 163 12.06 -19.29 -7.71
CA VAL A 163 13.10 -18.76 -6.82
C VAL A 163 13.63 -17.43 -7.34
N VAL A 164 14.08 -17.39 -8.60
CA VAL A 164 14.61 -16.16 -9.23
C VAL A 164 13.55 -15.06 -9.27
N LEU A 165 12.29 -15.44 -9.50
CA LEU A 165 11.19 -14.49 -9.52
C LEU A 165 10.88 -13.93 -8.13
N HIS A 166 10.84 -14.79 -7.11
CA HIS A 166 10.69 -14.38 -5.72
C HIS A 166 11.81 -13.41 -5.30
N GLU A 167 13.07 -13.80 -5.53
CA GLU A 167 14.25 -12.97 -5.25
C GLU A 167 14.17 -11.62 -5.97
N THR A 168 13.71 -11.61 -7.23
CA THR A 168 13.56 -10.37 -8.00
C THR A 168 12.51 -9.44 -7.37
N PHE A 169 11.34 -9.94 -6.95
CA PHE A 169 10.33 -9.10 -6.29
C PHE A 169 10.81 -8.58 -4.93
N MET A 170 11.44 -9.44 -4.12
CA MET A 170 12.01 -9.02 -2.84
C MET A 170 13.11 -7.98 -3.03
N GLN A 171 13.98 -8.14 -4.03
CA GLN A 171 15.03 -7.16 -4.33
C GLN A 171 14.44 -5.80 -4.75
N ILE A 172 13.38 -5.77 -5.56
CA ILE A 172 12.72 -4.50 -5.92
C ILE A 172 12.16 -3.82 -4.68
N LEU A 173 11.47 -4.57 -3.80
CA LEU A 173 10.92 -4.03 -2.55
C LEU A 173 12.03 -3.52 -1.62
N GLU A 174 13.11 -4.27 -1.44
CA GLU A 174 14.25 -3.89 -0.59
C GLU A 174 14.94 -2.62 -1.11
N VAL A 175 15.22 -2.55 -2.41
CA VAL A 175 15.80 -1.34 -3.02
C VAL A 175 14.86 -0.15 -2.87
N PHE A 176 13.56 -0.34 -3.11
CA PHE A 176 12.56 0.71 -2.95
C PHE A 176 12.44 1.21 -1.51
N MET A 177 12.35 0.30 -0.53
CA MET A 177 12.17 0.64 0.89
C MET A 177 13.41 1.26 1.53
N SER A 178 14.59 1.07 0.92
CA SER A 178 15.86 1.67 1.34
C SER A 178 16.21 2.98 0.61
N MET A 179 15.33 3.48 -0.27
CA MET A 179 15.58 4.74 -0.97
C MET A 179 15.51 5.94 -0.01
N GLY A 180 16.60 6.72 -0.02
CA GLY A 180 16.72 7.98 0.72
C GLY A 180 16.85 7.80 2.22
N SER A 181 16.03 8.50 3.02
CA SER A 181 16.13 8.41 4.48
C SER A 181 15.38 7.19 5.04
N PRO A 182 15.78 6.66 6.21
CA PRO A 182 14.97 5.67 6.92
C PRO A 182 13.51 6.12 7.01
N HIS A 183 12.58 5.21 6.72
CA HIS A 183 11.14 5.45 6.76
C HIS A 183 10.61 6.52 5.79
N GLN A 184 11.37 6.94 4.77
CA GLN A 184 10.88 7.86 3.74
C GLN A 184 9.60 7.34 3.05
N TRP A 185 9.41 6.03 2.98
CA TRP A 185 8.21 5.41 2.43
C TRP A 185 6.91 5.81 3.17
N VAL A 186 7.00 6.28 4.42
CA VAL A 186 5.85 6.81 5.18
C VAL A 186 5.28 8.06 4.50
N ASP A 187 6.12 8.83 3.81
CA ASP A 187 5.71 10.08 3.17
C ASP A 187 4.83 9.85 1.93
N PHE A 188 4.73 8.61 1.44
CA PHE A 188 3.74 8.25 0.44
C PHE A 188 2.36 8.02 1.03
N LEU A 189 2.26 7.66 2.31
CA LEU A 189 1.00 7.33 2.99
C LEU A 189 0.42 8.52 3.74
N MET A 190 1.26 9.46 4.17
CA MET A 190 0.82 10.60 4.96
C MET A 190 1.77 11.81 4.81
N PRO A 191 1.25 13.04 4.97
CA PRO A 191 2.03 14.28 4.83
C PRO A 191 3.12 14.42 5.90
N GLN A 192 4.33 14.87 5.51
CA GLN A 192 5.41 15.19 6.46
C GLN A 192 5.02 16.28 7.45
N ASP A 193 4.30 17.30 6.96
CA ASP A 193 3.78 18.40 7.76
C ASP A 193 2.26 18.48 7.57
N ILE A 194 1.55 18.21 8.67
CA ILE A 194 0.08 18.13 8.73
C ILE A 194 -0.56 19.47 8.31
N ARG A 195 0.16 20.59 8.47
CA ARG A 195 -0.32 21.94 8.08
C ARG A 195 -0.54 22.05 6.57
N PHE A 196 0.33 21.43 5.76
CA PHE A 196 0.17 21.43 4.30
C PHE A 196 -1.01 20.58 3.86
N TYR A 197 -1.26 19.45 4.54
CA TYR A 197 -2.42 18.62 4.24
C TYR A 197 -3.73 19.35 4.54
N LYS A 198 -3.82 20.04 5.68
CA LYS A 198 -4.97 20.89 6.02
C LYS A 198 -5.26 21.93 4.93
N LEU A 199 -4.23 22.63 4.43
CA LEU A 199 -4.38 23.65 3.39
C LEU A 199 -4.94 23.07 2.07
N VAL A 200 -4.49 21.87 1.68
CA VAL A 200 -4.95 21.23 0.44
C VAL A 200 -6.36 20.67 0.59
N THR A 201 -6.72 20.12 1.76
CA THR A 201 -8.07 19.62 2.03
C THR A 201 -9.09 20.73 2.33
N ALA A 202 -8.64 21.90 2.77
CA ALA A 202 -9.49 23.01 3.21
C ALA A 202 -9.94 23.96 2.09
N SER A 203 -9.76 23.62 0.80
CA SER A 203 -10.11 24.50 -0.34
C SER A 203 -11.62 24.79 -0.53
N GLY A 204 -12.42 24.65 0.52
CA GLY A 204 -13.86 24.95 0.53
C GLY A 204 -14.41 25.76 1.71
N HIS A 205 -13.70 25.99 2.83
CA HIS A 205 -14.25 26.72 4.00
C HIS A 205 -13.22 27.60 4.72
N ASP A 206 -13.72 28.68 5.33
CA ASP A 206 -13.04 29.90 5.81
C ASP A 206 -11.64 29.75 6.43
N GLU A 207 -10.77 30.68 6.01
CA GLU A 207 -9.33 30.81 6.29
C GLU A 207 -9.00 31.31 7.72
N THR A 208 -9.84 31.05 8.71
CA THR A 208 -9.73 31.70 10.02
C THR A 208 -9.88 30.73 11.18
N THR A 209 -8.79 30.02 11.52
CA THR A 209 -8.26 29.81 12.89
C THR A 209 -7.06 28.85 12.87
N LEU A 210 -5.86 29.39 12.70
CA LEU A 210 -4.61 28.68 13.05
C LEU A 210 -4.37 28.85 14.58
N SER A 211 -5.18 28.18 15.40
CA SER A 211 -5.07 28.25 16.86
C SER A 211 -5.26 26.86 17.47
N GLY A 212 -4.17 26.26 17.95
CA GLY A 212 -4.14 24.94 18.62
C GLY A 212 -3.87 23.76 17.68
N ALA A 213 -3.16 22.74 18.19
CA ALA A 213 -3.13 21.42 17.54
C ALA A 213 -4.51 20.77 17.72
N THR A 214 -5.12 20.29 16.64
CA THR A 214 -6.44 19.63 16.70
C THR A 214 -6.28 18.16 17.10
N LYS A 215 -7.36 17.46 17.48
CA LYS A 215 -7.30 16.01 17.74
C LYS A 215 -6.89 15.23 16.51
N PHE A 216 -7.29 15.69 15.33
CA PHE A 216 -6.74 15.17 14.08
C PHE A 216 -5.20 15.28 14.01
N ASP A 217 -4.59 16.38 14.46
CA ASP A 217 -3.13 16.53 14.44
C ASP A 217 -2.47 15.52 15.39
N GLU A 218 -3.03 15.32 16.58
CA GLU A 218 -2.54 14.34 17.55
C GLU A 218 -2.58 12.91 16.98
N LEU A 219 -3.70 12.51 16.38
CA LEU A 219 -3.87 11.20 15.75
C LEU A 219 -2.86 10.98 14.61
N MET A 220 -2.61 12.01 13.81
CA MET A 220 -1.63 11.94 12.72
C MET A 220 -0.19 11.87 13.23
N VAL A 221 0.16 12.61 14.29
CA VAL A 221 1.48 12.52 14.93
C VAL A 221 1.69 11.12 15.50
N GLU A 222 0.70 10.58 16.22
CA GLU A 222 0.77 9.22 16.76
C GLU A 222 0.93 8.18 15.64
N THR A 223 0.11 8.29 14.59
CA THR A 223 0.19 7.39 13.42
C THR A 223 1.59 7.40 12.82
N ARG A 224 2.19 8.59 12.60
CA ARG A 224 3.56 8.69 12.07
C ARG A 224 4.58 8.03 12.99
N ALA A 225 4.45 8.21 14.30
CA ALA A 225 5.33 7.58 15.28
C ALA A 225 5.24 6.04 15.21
N VAL A 226 4.02 5.50 15.10
CA VAL A 226 3.79 4.06 14.94
C VAL A 226 4.39 3.55 13.63
N LEU A 227 4.13 4.21 12.49
CA LEU A 227 4.67 3.79 11.19
C LEU A 227 6.21 3.85 11.12
N SER A 228 6.82 4.74 11.90
CA SER A 228 8.28 4.89 11.97
C SER A 228 8.94 3.99 13.01
N SER A 229 8.16 3.17 13.73
CA SER A 229 8.67 2.27 14.77
C SER A 229 9.38 1.04 14.18
N ALA A 230 10.29 0.46 14.97
CA ALA A 230 11.00 -0.76 14.59
C ALA A 230 10.03 -1.96 14.54
N GLU A 231 9.08 -2.00 15.46
CA GLU A 231 8.03 -3.01 15.57
C GLU A 231 7.15 -3.01 14.31
N TYR A 232 6.71 -1.83 13.86
CA TYR A 232 5.92 -1.71 12.63
C TYR A 232 6.75 -2.05 11.39
N THR A 233 8.03 -1.66 11.36
CA THR A 233 8.94 -2.05 10.26
C THR A 233 9.03 -3.57 10.13
N SER A 234 9.14 -4.29 11.25
CA SER A 234 9.15 -5.76 11.26
C SER A 234 7.81 -6.35 10.76
N VAL A 235 6.68 -5.76 11.15
CA VAL A 235 5.35 -6.14 10.65
C VAL A 235 5.25 -5.97 9.13
N VAL A 236 5.77 -4.88 8.60
CA VAL A 236 5.81 -4.60 7.15
C VAL A 236 6.67 -5.63 6.42
N ASP A 237 7.88 -5.93 6.93
CA ASP A 237 8.78 -6.92 6.32
C ASP A 237 8.16 -8.32 6.26
N MET A 238 7.55 -8.77 7.36
CA MET A 238 6.84 -10.05 7.41
C MET A 238 5.65 -10.08 6.43
N SER A 239 4.92 -8.96 6.34
CA SER A 239 3.78 -8.83 5.44
C SER A 239 4.20 -8.87 3.98
N PHE A 240 5.28 -8.18 3.60
CA PHE A 240 5.79 -8.24 2.22
C PHE A 240 6.30 -9.61 1.84
N LYS A 241 7.04 -10.29 2.72
CA LYS A 241 7.49 -11.65 2.46
C LYS A 241 6.30 -12.58 2.20
N ALA A 242 5.30 -12.55 3.06
CA ALA A 242 4.10 -13.37 2.91
C ALA A 242 3.27 -13.00 1.66
N ALA A 243 3.21 -11.71 1.31
CA ALA A 243 2.56 -11.24 0.09
C ALA A 243 3.28 -11.73 -1.18
N VAL A 244 4.61 -11.69 -1.21
CA VAL A 244 5.41 -12.19 -2.33
C VAL A 244 5.30 -13.72 -2.43
N ASP A 245 5.35 -14.44 -1.31
CA ASP A 245 5.12 -15.89 -1.29
C ASP A 245 3.75 -16.25 -1.92
N ALA A 246 2.69 -15.56 -1.49
CA ALA A 246 1.35 -15.75 -2.04
C ALA A 246 1.27 -15.42 -3.54
N LEU A 247 1.93 -14.34 -3.98
CA LEU A 247 2.01 -13.95 -5.39
C LEU A 247 2.67 -15.03 -6.25
N ILE A 248 3.82 -15.55 -5.78
CA ILE A 248 4.57 -16.57 -6.51
C ILE A 248 3.78 -17.87 -6.62
N ASP A 249 3.09 -18.26 -5.56
CA ASP A 249 2.20 -19.43 -5.57
C ASP A 249 1.04 -19.25 -6.57
N GLU A 250 0.43 -18.07 -6.62
CA GLU A 250 -0.62 -17.78 -7.61
C GLU A 250 -0.08 -17.82 -9.05
N MET A 251 1.08 -17.20 -9.30
CA MET A 251 1.75 -17.25 -10.60
C MET A 251 2.12 -18.68 -11.02
N ARG A 252 2.53 -19.51 -10.06
CA ARG A 252 2.84 -20.93 -10.28
C ARG A 252 1.59 -21.70 -10.72
N VAL A 253 0.45 -21.48 -10.06
CA VAL A 253 -0.83 -22.13 -10.38
C VAL A 253 -1.31 -21.71 -11.77
N GLN A 254 -1.35 -20.41 -12.07
CA GLN A 254 -1.77 -19.90 -13.38
C GLN A 254 -0.85 -20.35 -14.52
N SER A 255 0.42 -20.62 -14.20
CA SER A 255 1.41 -21.14 -15.16
C SER A 255 1.30 -22.65 -15.41
N GLY A 256 0.36 -23.37 -14.78
CA GLY A 256 0.24 -24.83 -14.89
C GLY A 256 1.51 -25.57 -14.43
N GLY A 257 2.26 -24.99 -13.49
CA GLY A 257 3.55 -25.54 -13.03
C GLY A 257 4.76 -25.25 -13.92
N SER A 258 4.59 -24.66 -15.12
CA SER A 258 5.71 -24.32 -16.02
C SER A 258 6.74 -23.37 -15.39
N LEU A 259 6.34 -22.57 -14.40
CA LEU A 259 7.24 -21.66 -13.70
C LEU A 259 8.23 -22.40 -12.78
N ILE A 260 7.91 -23.64 -12.38
CA ILE A 260 8.79 -24.47 -11.54
C ILE A 260 10.03 -24.90 -12.35
N SER A 261 9.83 -25.35 -13.58
CA SER A 261 10.93 -25.72 -14.49
C SER A 261 11.64 -24.51 -15.10
N GLY A 262 11.10 -23.31 -14.89
CA GLY A 262 11.61 -22.05 -15.43
C GLY A 262 11.08 -21.73 -16.83
N MET A 263 10.98 -20.43 -17.13
CA MET A 263 10.59 -19.93 -18.45
C MET A 263 11.36 -18.66 -18.84
N PRO A 264 11.54 -18.38 -20.15
CA PRO A 264 12.16 -17.15 -20.59
C PRO A 264 11.41 -15.91 -20.10
N LEU A 265 12.14 -14.87 -19.69
CA LEU A 265 11.58 -13.62 -19.19
C LEU A 265 10.59 -12.97 -20.18
N ALA A 266 10.85 -13.06 -21.49
CA ALA A 266 9.94 -12.60 -22.54
C ALA A 266 8.53 -13.20 -22.44
N LYS A 267 8.42 -14.46 -22.00
CA LYS A 267 7.14 -15.15 -21.79
C LYS A 267 6.56 -14.86 -20.41
N LEU A 268 7.40 -14.50 -19.43
CA LEU A 268 6.98 -14.18 -18.08
C LEU A 268 6.39 -12.78 -17.98
N VAL A 269 6.94 -11.79 -18.70
CA VAL A 269 6.48 -10.39 -18.68
C VAL A 269 4.96 -10.27 -18.90
N PRO A 270 4.34 -10.87 -19.93
CA PRO A 270 2.89 -10.83 -20.08
C PRO A 270 2.11 -11.45 -18.90
N ARG A 271 2.66 -12.48 -18.25
CA ARG A 271 2.03 -13.12 -17.08
C ARG A 271 2.09 -12.23 -15.84
N VAL A 272 3.20 -11.50 -15.66
CA VAL A 272 3.33 -10.47 -14.61
C VAL A 272 2.26 -9.41 -14.78
N VAL A 273 2.03 -8.93 -16.01
CA VAL A 273 0.96 -7.94 -16.30
C VAL A 273 -0.42 -8.50 -15.98
N GLN A 274 -0.70 -9.74 -16.36
CA GLN A 274 -1.99 -10.40 -16.14
C GLN A 274 -2.33 -10.62 -14.65
N MET A 275 -1.34 -10.54 -13.77
CA MET A 275 -1.53 -10.73 -12.34
C MET A 275 -2.09 -9.48 -11.63
N SER A 276 -1.88 -8.28 -12.18
CA SER A 276 -2.28 -7.03 -11.50
C SER A 276 -3.77 -6.98 -11.07
N PRO A 277 -4.75 -7.44 -11.87
CA PRO A 277 -6.15 -7.41 -11.46
C PRO A 277 -6.47 -8.27 -10.23
N SER A 278 -5.78 -9.40 -10.01
CA SER A 278 -6.05 -10.24 -8.83
C SER A 278 -5.50 -9.62 -7.55
N LEU A 279 -4.37 -8.90 -7.63
CA LEU A 279 -3.83 -8.14 -6.49
C LEU A 279 -4.70 -6.94 -6.13
N LEU A 280 -5.42 -6.38 -7.11
CA LEU A 280 -6.30 -5.22 -6.93
C LEU A 280 -7.78 -5.62 -6.79
N ALA A 281 -8.05 -6.91 -6.59
CA ALA A 281 -9.39 -7.43 -6.33
C ALA A 281 -9.92 -6.95 -4.99
N GLU A 282 -11.24 -7.04 -4.82
CA GLU A 282 -11.92 -6.69 -3.56
C GLU A 282 -11.29 -7.38 -2.34
N PRO A 283 -11.22 -6.71 -1.17
CA PRO A 283 -10.48 -7.20 -0.02
C PRO A 283 -10.88 -8.61 0.45
N SER A 284 -12.16 -8.96 0.32
CA SER A 284 -12.70 -10.27 0.70
C SER A 284 -12.09 -11.43 -0.11
N ASN A 285 -11.75 -11.17 -1.37
CA ASN A 285 -11.19 -12.15 -2.31
C ASN A 285 -9.67 -11.97 -2.49
N ASN A 286 -9.08 -10.97 -1.84
CA ASN A 286 -7.67 -10.62 -2.01
C ASN A 286 -6.77 -11.54 -1.19
N ARG A 287 -6.01 -12.41 -1.87
CA ARG A 287 -5.17 -13.40 -1.21
C ARG A 287 -4.06 -12.80 -0.35
N ILE A 288 -3.49 -11.67 -0.77
CA ILE A 288 -2.44 -10.96 -0.02
C ILE A 288 -2.99 -10.51 1.32
N ILE A 289 -4.15 -9.83 1.32
CA ILE A 289 -4.80 -9.37 2.54
C ILE A 289 -5.12 -10.56 3.44
N GLN A 290 -5.68 -11.65 2.92
CA GLN A 290 -5.98 -12.86 3.70
C GLN A 290 -4.74 -13.44 4.38
N VAL A 291 -3.63 -13.59 3.66
CA VAL A 291 -2.39 -14.15 4.21
C VAL A 291 -1.81 -13.27 5.31
N ILE A 292 -1.74 -11.95 5.10
CA ILE A 292 -1.22 -11.01 6.10
C ILE A 292 -2.02 -11.09 7.40
N ARG A 293 -3.35 -11.22 7.30
CA ARG A 293 -4.24 -11.35 8.47
C ARG A 293 -3.97 -12.58 9.33
N THR A 294 -3.41 -13.64 8.74
CA THR A 294 -3.14 -14.90 9.45
C THR A 294 -1.77 -14.94 10.13
N ILE A 295 -0.95 -13.89 9.98
CA ILE A 295 0.37 -13.80 10.61
C ILE A 295 0.18 -13.44 12.11
N PRO A 296 0.56 -14.32 13.04
CA PRO A 296 0.34 -14.08 14.47
C PRO A 296 1.01 -12.80 14.99
N GLU A 297 2.20 -12.47 14.48
CA GLU A 297 2.95 -11.28 14.87
C GLU A 297 2.25 -9.99 14.44
N VAL A 298 1.58 -10.02 13.27
CA VAL A 298 0.77 -8.88 12.78
C VAL A 298 -0.45 -8.68 13.68
N GLU A 299 -1.15 -9.76 14.04
CA GLU A 299 -2.30 -9.70 14.95
C GLU A 299 -1.89 -9.21 16.35
N LEU A 300 -0.79 -9.74 16.88
CA LEU A 300 -0.25 -9.35 18.17
C LEU A 300 0.11 -7.86 18.19
N PHE A 301 0.77 -7.36 17.15
CA PHE A 301 1.10 -5.95 17.03
C PHE A 301 -0.14 -5.05 17.13
N PHE A 302 -1.19 -5.34 16.36
CA PHE A 302 -2.40 -4.51 16.38
C PHE A 302 -3.18 -4.62 17.69
N THR A 303 -3.17 -5.80 18.32
CA THR A 303 -3.73 -5.99 19.66
C THR A 303 -3.00 -5.12 20.69
N LEU A 304 -1.66 -5.09 20.65
CA LEU A 304 -0.85 -4.26 21.53
C LEU A 304 -1.04 -2.76 21.25
N LEU A 305 -1.12 -2.37 19.97
CA LEU A 305 -1.38 -0.98 19.56
C LEU A 305 -2.70 -0.45 20.13
N TYR A 306 -3.75 -1.28 20.06
CA TYR A 306 -5.06 -0.95 20.62
C TYR A 306 -5.05 -0.94 22.16
N ALA A 307 -4.32 -1.86 22.79
CA ALA A 307 -4.23 -1.96 24.24
C ALA A 307 -3.24 -0.96 24.88
N ASN A 308 -2.46 -0.22 24.07
CA ASN A 308 -1.45 0.70 24.56
C ASN A 308 -2.11 1.94 25.19
N MET A 309 -2.40 1.88 26.48
CA MET A 309 -2.97 2.96 27.28
C MET A 309 -1.88 3.94 27.78
N SER A 310 -0.81 4.18 27.01
CA SER A 310 0.23 5.12 27.41
C SER A 310 -0.40 6.48 27.75
N ASP A 311 -0.11 6.97 28.96
CA ASP A 311 -0.75 8.13 29.60
C ASP A 311 -0.85 9.30 28.61
N SER A 312 -2.07 9.49 28.08
CA SER A 312 -2.45 10.57 27.17
C SER A 312 -2.96 11.73 27.99
#